data_AF-A0AB73KD48-F1
#
_entry.id   AF-A0AB73KD48-F1
#
_cell.length_a   1.000
_cell.length_b   1.000
_cell.length_c   1.000
_cell.angle_alpha   90.00
_cell.angle_beta   90.00
_cell.angle_gamma   90.00
#
_symmetry.space_group_name_H-M   'P 1'
#
loop_
_entity.id
_entity.type
_entity.pdbx_description
1 polymer ?
#
loop_
_entity_poly.entity_id
_entity_poly.type
_entity_poly.pdbx_seq_one_letter_code
_entity_poly.pdbx_strand_id
1 'polypeptide(L)'
;MVERYSELDFGLTRLTSRFHQEWAREQTAADVVVDHAGVDGGAKAAHAILEDVIRLRESPLPNWALTALWHAATGRTYDLEHLGIDGRDWLRQIADICIEQIRMEDATYVVAVPAPADDSLTGAVLDELLVAGPGLTASAMTRRHYEVSGVVPALELAVTQVSPDLGFRLFLRAMAEYWVPIDQAWYERFEALGERFGYGPLHVVDVAFLTDLTTR
;
A
#
# COMPACT_ATOMS: atom_id res chain seq x y z
N MET A 1 -22.09 -6.05 -10.14
CA MET A 1 -20.83 -5.81 -9.40
C MET A 1 -20.32 -4.46 -9.84
N VAL A 2 -20.10 -3.54 -8.91
CA VAL A 2 -19.54 -2.22 -9.22
C VAL A 2 -18.03 -2.40 -9.18
N GLU A 3 -17.39 -2.21 -10.32
CA GLU A 3 -15.94 -2.35 -10.51
C GLU A 3 -15.21 -1.32 -9.64
N ARG A 4 -14.49 -1.79 -8.61
CA ARG A 4 -13.66 -0.94 -7.75
C ARG A 4 -12.34 -0.67 -8.47
N TYR A 5 -12.35 0.41 -9.23
CA TYR A 5 -11.19 1.17 -9.73
C TYR A 5 -10.22 0.56 -10.73
N SER A 6 -9.90 -0.75 -10.77
CA SER A 6 -9.23 -1.38 -11.93
C SER A 6 -9.14 -2.90 -11.83
N GLU A 7 -8.76 -3.57 -12.92
CA GLU A 7 -8.41 -5.00 -12.90
C GLU A 7 -7.13 -5.32 -12.08
N LEU A 8 -6.29 -4.31 -11.81
CA LEU A 8 -4.93 -4.40 -11.23
C LEU A 8 -4.84 -3.71 -9.85
N ASP A 9 -3.64 -3.66 -9.26
CA ASP A 9 -3.35 -2.84 -8.07
C ASP A 9 -3.59 -1.34 -8.32
N PHE A 10 -4.05 -0.62 -7.29
CA PHE A 10 -4.45 0.78 -7.36
C PHE A 10 -4.21 1.52 -6.04
N GLY A 11 -4.39 2.85 -6.05
CA GLY A 11 -4.30 3.66 -4.84
C GLY A 11 -2.88 3.77 -4.28
N LEU A 12 -2.76 3.83 -2.96
CA LEU A 12 -1.46 4.06 -2.31
C LEU A 12 -0.48 2.90 -2.56
N THR A 13 -0.95 1.66 -2.62
CA THR A 13 -0.09 0.49 -2.88
C THR A 13 0.53 0.55 -4.27
N ARG A 14 -0.25 0.92 -5.28
CA ARG A 14 0.26 1.14 -6.63
C ARG A 14 1.28 2.27 -6.68
N LEU A 15 1.02 3.39 -6.01
CA LEU A 15 1.99 4.49 -5.88
C LEU A 15 3.31 4.00 -5.27
N THR A 16 3.27 3.24 -4.17
CA THR A 16 4.50 2.78 -3.48
C THR A 16 5.36 1.87 -4.35
N SER A 17 4.77 1.12 -5.29
CA SER A 17 5.52 0.31 -6.27
C SER A 17 6.44 1.13 -7.19
N ARG A 18 6.17 2.44 -7.35
CA ARG A 18 6.99 3.36 -8.16
C ARG A 18 8.28 3.78 -7.46
N PHE A 19 8.36 3.61 -6.15
CA PHE A 19 9.57 3.88 -5.37
C PHE A 19 10.53 2.68 -5.42
N HIS A 20 10.93 2.23 -6.62
CA HIS A 20 11.93 1.16 -6.82
C HIS A 20 13.37 1.71 -6.81
N GLN A 21 14.39 0.87 -6.65
CA GLN A 21 15.80 1.26 -6.36
C GLN A 21 16.42 2.42 -7.18
N GLU A 22 15.89 2.76 -8.36
CA GLU A 22 16.44 3.80 -9.25
C GLU A 22 15.57 5.06 -9.34
N TRP A 23 14.44 5.13 -8.64
CA TRP A 23 13.46 6.21 -8.74
C TRP A 23 14.10 7.60 -8.52
N ALA A 24 15.02 7.71 -7.55
CA ALA A 24 15.65 8.96 -7.14
C ALA A 24 16.75 9.48 -8.08
N ARG A 25 17.10 8.74 -9.15
CA ARG A 25 18.12 9.21 -10.11
C ARG A 25 17.60 10.28 -11.06
N GLU A 26 16.31 10.26 -11.32
CA GLU A 26 15.70 11.04 -12.39
C GLU A 26 14.64 12.02 -11.89
N GLN A 27 14.14 11.84 -10.66
CA GLN A 27 12.97 12.55 -10.16
C GLN A 27 13.00 12.78 -8.64
N THR A 28 12.25 13.79 -8.16
CA THR A 28 11.95 13.95 -6.74
C THR A 28 10.79 13.05 -6.30
N ALA A 29 10.61 12.85 -5.00
CA ALA A 29 9.48 12.04 -4.50
C ALA A 29 8.13 12.68 -4.84
N ALA A 30 8.06 14.01 -4.91
CA ALA A 30 6.87 14.72 -5.33
C ALA A 30 6.58 14.50 -6.82
N ASP A 31 7.60 14.50 -7.67
CA ASP A 31 7.45 14.21 -9.11
C ASP A 31 6.90 12.80 -9.33
N VAL A 32 7.37 11.80 -8.58
CA VAL A 32 6.82 10.42 -8.65
C VAL A 32 5.32 10.40 -8.33
N VAL A 33 4.88 11.18 -7.35
CA VAL A 33 3.45 11.28 -6.99
C VAL A 33 2.67 12.01 -8.08
N VAL A 34 3.21 13.11 -8.62
CA VAL A 34 2.59 13.88 -9.72
C VAL A 34 2.44 13.02 -10.97
N ASP A 35 3.49 12.31 -11.38
CA ASP A 35 3.48 11.45 -12.55
C ASP A 35 2.42 10.34 -12.39
N HIS A 36 2.36 9.70 -11.22
CA HIS A 36 1.42 8.62 -10.98
C HIS A 36 -0.04 9.09 -10.82
N ALA A 37 -0.28 10.19 -10.11
CA ALA A 37 -1.61 10.76 -9.89
C ALA A 37 -2.12 11.55 -11.11
N GLY A 38 -1.24 12.00 -12.00
CA GLY A 38 -1.54 12.80 -13.17
C GLY A 38 -1.31 12.03 -14.47
N VAL A 39 -0.08 12.10 -14.99
CA VAL A 39 0.26 11.71 -16.37
C VAL A 39 0.01 10.23 -16.66
N ASP A 40 0.40 9.34 -15.75
CA ASP A 40 0.31 7.89 -15.95
C ASP A 40 -1.07 7.33 -15.56
N GLY A 41 -1.71 7.89 -14.53
CA GLY A 41 -2.90 7.32 -13.90
C GLY A 41 -4.19 8.12 -14.06
N GLY A 42 -4.10 9.42 -14.34
CA GLY A 42 -5.22 10.36 -14.44
C GLY A 42 -6.02 10.54 -13.15
N ALA A 43 -7.11 11.31 -13.21
CA ALA A 43 -7.95 11.62 -12.05
C ALA A 43 -8.41 10.39 -11.24
N LYS A 44 -8.67 9.24 -11.88
CA LYS A 44 -9.04 8.01 -11.15
C LYS A 44 -7.94 7.52 -10.21
N ALA A 45 -6.67 7.56 -10.65
CA ALA A 45 -5.54 7.20 -9.79
C ALA A 45 -5.37 8.22 -8.66
N ALA A 46 -5.46 9.53 -8.96
CA ALA A 46 -5.42 10.57 -7.93
C ALA A 46 -6.51 10.38 -6.87
N HIS A 47 -7.75 10.07 -7.27
CA HIS A 47 -8.85 9.80 -6.34
C HIS A 47 -8.59 8.55 -5.47
N ALA A 48 -8.11 7.46 -6.06
CA ALA A 48 -7.81 6.23 -5.33
C ALA A 48 -6.68 6.43 -4.32
N ILE A 49 -5.60 7.12 -4.71
CA ILE A 49 -4.49 7.46 -3.81
C ILE A 49 -4.99 8.37 -2.69
N LEU A 50 -5.74 9.42 -3.04
CA LEU A 50 -6.27 10.38 -2.07
C LEU A 50 -7.18 9.70 -1.04
N GLU A 51 -8.03 8.76 -1.46
CA GLU A 51 -8.89 8.02 -0.53
C GLU A 51 -8.06 7.22 0.49
N ASP A 52 -7.09 6.42 0.02
CA ASP A 52 -6.22 5.63 0.89
C ASP A 52 -5.40 6.50 1.86
N VAL A 53 -4.86 7.60 1.33
CA VAL A 53 -4.05 8.56 2.10
C VAL A 53 -4.89 9.26 3.16
N ILE A 54 -6.12 9.68 2.86
CA ILE A 54 -7.00 10.30 3.85
C ILE A 54 -7.36 9.27 4.94
N ARG A 55 -7.67 8.01 4.56
CA ARG A 55 -7.96 6.94 5.53
C ARG A 55 -6.80 6.75 6.51
N LEU A 56 -5.57 6.65 6.03
CA LEU A 56 -4.38 6.50 6.88
C LEU A 56 -4.10 7.76 7.71
N ARG A 57 -4.15 8.95 7.08
CA ARG A 57 -3.80 10.23 7.72
C ARG A 57 -4.77 10.62 8.82
N GLU A 58 -6.06 10.34 8.66
CA GLU A 58 -7.10 10.64 9.66
C GLU A 58 -7.29 9.50 10.68
N SER A 59 -6.60 8.37 10.50
CA SER A 59 -6.69 7.24 11.43
C SER A 59 -6.03 7.52 12.79
N PRO A 60 -6.43 6.77 13.83
CA PRO A 60 -5.76 6.81 15.14
C PRO A 60 -4.36 6.17 15.14
N LEU A 61 -3.83 5.71 14.00
CA LEU A 61 -2.53 5.04 13.95
C LEU A 61 -1.40 5.94 14.47
N PRO A 62 -0.55 5.48 15.40
CA PRO A 62 0.60 6.27 15.81
C PRO A 62 1.55 6.50 14.64
N ASN A 63 2.31 7.60 14.66
CA ASN A 63 3.17 7.97 13.52
C ASN A 63 4.17 6.88 13.12
N TRP A 64 4.75 6.16 14.10
CA TRP A 64 5.66 5.04 13.82
C TRP A 64 5.02 3.97 12.94
N ALA A 65 3.70 3.72 13.07
CA ALA A 65 3.00 2.73 12.27
C ALA A 65 2.85 3.21 10.83
N LEU A 66 2.54 4.50 10.62
CA LEU A 66 2.47 5.09 9.28
C LEU A 66 3.83 5.06 8.57
N THR A 67 4.90 5.39 9.29
CA THR A 67 6.28 5.27 8.79
C THR A 67 6.62 3.83 8.44
N ALA A 68 6.31 2.87 9.32
CA ALA A 68 6.58 1.46 9.08
C ALA A 68 5.80 0.91 7.87
N LEU A 69 4.53 1.30 7.67
CA LEU A 69 3.74 0.92 6.49
C LEU A 69 4.37 1.48 5.21
N TRP A 70 4.78 2.75 5.22
CA TRP A 70 5.45 3.37 4.08
C TRP A 70 6.77 2.66 3.75
N HIS A 71 7.62 2.43 4.76
CA HIS A 71 8.88 1.72 4.57
C HIS A 71 8.67 0.28 4.12
N ALA A 72 7.65 -0.42 4.64
CA ALA A 72 7.32 -1.78 4.22
C ALA A 72 6.90 -1.85 2.75
N ALA A 73 6.10 -0.89 2.30
CA ALA A 73 5.58 -0.86 0.94
C ALA A 73 6.62 -0.39 -0.11
N THR A 74 7.61 0.40 0.32
CA THR A 74 8.69 0.93 -0.53
C THR A 74 10.02 0.21 -0.37
N GLY A 75 10.13 -0.72 0.59
CA GLY A 75 11.41 -1.35 0.93
C GLY A 75 12.44 -0.36 1.47
N ARG A 76 11.97 0.76 2.05
CA ARG A 76 12.76 1.90 2.58
C ARG A 76 13.61 2.63 1.53
N THR A 77 13.26 2.55 0.25
CA THR A 77 13.93 3.32 -0.82
C THR A 77 13.66 4.82 -0.76
N TYR A 78 12.55 5.23 -0.12
CA TYR A 78 12.32 6.60 0.32
C TYR A 78 12.23 6.61 1.85
N ASP A 79 13.37 6.86 2.49
CA ASP A 79 13.51 6.77 3.93
C ASP A 79 13.09 8.07 4.64
N LEU A 80 11.84 8.09 5.10
CA LEU A 80 11.27 9.20 5.87
C LEU A 80 12.08 9.55 7.13
N GLU A 81 12.61 8.55 7.84
CA GLU A 81 13.37 8.79 9.07
C GLU A 81 14.70 9.48 8.77
N HIS A 82 15.40 9.02 7.73
CA HIS A 82 16.65 9.64 7.29
C HIS A 82 16.43 11.09 6.83
N LEU A 83 15.29 11.37 6.22
CA LEU A 83 14.90 12.70 5.75
C LEU A 83 14.30 13.58 6.87
N GLY A 84 14.06 13.03 8.06
CA GLY A 84 13.42 13.74 9.17
C GLY A 84 11.96 14.13 8.88
N ILE A 85 11.28 13.36 8.02
CA ILE A 85 9.89 13.61 7.62
C ILE A 85 8.96 12.73 8.47
N ASP A 86 7.96 13.35 9.08
CA ASP A 86 6.90 12.64 9.79
C ASP A 86 5.98 11.90 8.80
N GLY A 87 5.55 10.69 9.13
CA GLY A 87 4.71 9.87 8.24
C GLY A 87 3.38 10.53 7.92
N ARG A 88 2.75 11.24 8.88
CA ARG A 88 1.52 12.01 8.60
C ARG A 88 1.79 13.22 7.73
N ASP A 89 2.92 13.89 7.91
CA ASP A 89 3.31 15.00 7.06
C ASP A 89 3.60 14.56 5.62
N TRP A 90 4.18 13.37 5.44
CA TRP A 90 4.37 12.79 4.12
C TRP A 90 3.04 12.45 3.45
N LEU A 91 2.12 11.79 4.17
CA LEU A 91 0.76 11.51 3.68
C LEU A 91 0.00 12.79 3.34
N ARG A 92 0.16 13.87 4.13
CA ARG A 92 -0.41 15.18 3.80
C ARG A 92 0.11 15.72 2.47
N GLN A 93 1.42 15.63 2.21
CA GLN A 93 1.99 16.08 0.94
C GLN A 93 1.44 15.28 -0.26
N ILE A 94 1.30 13.96 -0.13
CA ILE A 94 0.68 13.14 -1.18
C ILE A 94 -0.78 13.57 -1.42
N ALA A 95 -1.54 13.81 -0.35
CA ALA A 95 -2.93 14.28 -0.46
C ALA A 95 -3.02 15.63 -1.18
N ASP A 96 -2.18 16.59 -0.81
CA ASP A 96 -2.15 17.93 -1.40
C ASP A 96 -1.88 17.83 -2.92
N ILE A 97 -0.90 17.01 -3.34
CA ILE A 97 -0.61 16.76 -4.75
C ILE A 97 -1.82 16.14 -5.47
N CYS A 98 -2.44 15.10 -4.89
CA CYS A 98 -3.60 14.45 -5.52
C CYS A 98 -4.79 15.42 -5.66
N ILE A 99 -5.03 16.26 -4.66
CA ILE A 99 -6.09 17.28 -4.69
C ILE A 99 -5.84 18.29 -5.79
N GLU A 100 -4.59 18.76 -5.94
CA GLU A 100 -4.21 19.66 -7.03
C GLU A 100 -4.43 19.02 -8.40
N GLN A 101 -3.99 17.76 -8.60
CA GLN A 101 -4.22 17.02 -9.84
C GLN A 101 -5.70 16.87 -10.18
N ILE A 102 -6.54 16.48 -9.20
CA ILE A 102 -7.98 16.38 -9.40
C ILE A 102 -8.58 17.74 -9.78
N ARG A 103 -8.13 18.83 -9.14
CA ARG A 103 -8.63 20.18 -9.40
C ARG A 103 -8.23 20.76 -10.76
N MET A 104 -7.18 20.23 -11.37
CA MET A 104 -6.84 20.60 -12.75
C MET A 104 -7.91 20.11 -13.74
N GLU A 105 -8.57 18.98 -13.45
CA GLU A 105 -9.69 18.44 -14.24
C GLU A 105 -11.06 18.96 -13.77
N ASP A 106 -11.27 19.06 -12.45
CA ASP A 106 -12.47 19.58 -11.81
C ASP A 106 -12.15 20.62 -10.74
N ALA A 107 -12.12 21.89 -11.15
CA ALA A 107 -11.82 23.01 -10.25
C ALA A 107 -12.82 23.17 -9.08
N THR A 108 -13.99 22.52 -9.14
CA THR A 108 -15.00 22.57 -8.08
C THR A 108 -14.86 21.45 -7.05
N TYR A 109 -13.89 20.55 -7.24
CA TYR A 109 -13.68 19.41 -6.36
C TYR A 109 -13.46 19.81 -4.89
N VAL A 110 -14.27 19.21 -4.02
CA VAL A 110 -14.20 19.30 -2.57
C VAL A 110 -13.83 17.93 -2.02
N VAL A 111 -12.82 17.89 -1.16
CA VAL A 111 -12.38 16.66 -0.49
C VAL A 111 -13.50 16.13 0.38
N ALA A 112 -13.93 14.90 0.11
CA ALA A 112 -14.87 14.18 0.94
C ALA A 112 -14.14 13.32 1.98
N VAL A 113 -14.76 13.16 3.15
CA VAL A 113 -14.31 12.14 4.12
C VAL A 113 -14.68 10.77 3.56
N PRO A 114 -13.73 9.82 3.45
CA PRO A 114 -14.02 8.47 2.99
C PRO A 114 -15.11 7.81 3.84
N ALA A 115 -15.99 7.04 3.20
CA ALA A 115 -17.01 6.28 3.92
C ALA A 115 -16.35 5.28 4.91
N PRO A 116 -17.00 4.95 6.04
CA PRO A 116 -16.51 3.92 6.95
C PRO A 116 -16.14 2.64 6.20
N ALA A 117 -15.01 2.04 6.57
CA ALA A 117 -14.57 0.79 5.97
C ALA A 117 -15.51 -0.35 6.39
N ASP A 118 -15.71 -1.31 5.48
CA ASP A 118 -16.34 -2.59 5.80
C ASP A 118 -15.31 -3.46 6.55
N ASP A 119 -15.60 -3.80 7.80
CA ASP A 119 -14.73 -4.55 8.69
C ASP A 119 -15.00 -6.07 8.69
N SER A 120 -15.92 -6.55 7.85
CA SER A 120 -16.34 -7.95 7.82
C SER A 120 -15.23 -8.94 7.49
N LEU A 121 -14.15 -8.48 6.84
CA LEU A 121 -13.00 -9.28 6.44
C LEU A 121 -11.77 -9.13 7.35
N THR A 122 -11.84 -8.32 8.41
CA THR A 122 -10.73 -8.08 9.35
C THR A 122 -10.12 -9.38 9.89
N GLY A 123 -10.95 -10.30 10.40
CA GLY A 123 -10.44 -11.57 10.95
C GLY A 123 -9.69 -12.41 9.91
N ALA A 124 -10.22 -12.49 8.69
CA ALA A 124 -9.61 -13.31 7.64
C ALA A 124 -8.26 -12.73 7.16
N VAL A 125 -8.12 -11.40 7.10
CA VAL A 125 -6.84 -10.77 6.77
C VAL A 125 -5.82 -10.96 7.90
N LEU A 126 -6.25 -10.84 9.16
CA LEU A 126 -5.37 -11.07 10.32
C LEU A 126 -4.88 -12.52 10.40
N ASP A 127 -5.71 -13.50 10.05
CA ASP A 127 -5.30 -14.90 10.00
C ASP A 127 -4.17 -15.13 8.99
N GLU A 128 -4.26 -14.55 7.79
CA GLU A 128 -3.20 -14.64 6.79
C GLU A 128 -1.92 -13.89 7.22
N LEU A 129 -2.08 -12.73 7.86
CA LEU A 129 -0.96 -11.96 8.39
C LEU A 129 -0.24 -12.69 9.53
N LEU A 130 -0.97 -13.41 10.37
CA LEU A 130 -0.41 -14.24 11.44
C LEU A 130 0.48 -15.35 10.87
N VAL A 131 0.06 -15.99 9.77
CA VAL A 131 0.84 -17.03 9.09
C VAL A 131 2.08 -16.44 8.40
N ALA A 132 1.94 -15.29 7.73
CA ALA A 132 3.05 -14.62 7.02
C ALA A 132 4.03 -13.88 7.93
N GLY A 133 3.60 -13.48 9.12
CA GLY A 133 4.32 -12.55 10.00
C GLY A 133 5.77 -12.91 10.28
N PRO A 134 6.11 -14.17 10.63
CA PRO A 134 7.49 -14.59 10.85
C PRO A 134 8.38 -14.42 9.60
N GLY A 135 7.88 -14.81 8.42
CA GLY A 135 8.60 -14.69 7.16
C GLY A 135 8.82 -13.24 6.76
N LEU A 136 7.77 -12.42 6.89
CA LEU A 136 7.82 -10.99 6.60
C LEU A 136 8.81 -10.26 7.52
N THR A 137 8.80 -10.57 8.81
CA THR A 137 9.73 -10.00 9.79
C THR A 137 11.18 -10.38 9.46
N ALA A 138 11.42 -11.66 9.18
CA ALA A 138 12.76 -12.13 8.82
C ALA A 138 13.28 -11.45 7.54
N SER A 139 12.47 -11.40 6.48
CA SER A 139 12.86 -10.75 5.22
C SER A 139 13.09 -9.25 5.37
N ALA A 140 12.26 -8.55 6.15
CA ALA A 140 12.43 -7.11 6.41
C ALA A 140 13.72 -6.78 7.17
N MET A 141 14.25 -7.71 7.96
CA MET A 141 15.50 -7.53 8.72
C MET A 141 16.78 -7.96 7.97
N THR A 142 16.66 -8.71 6.87
CA THR A 142 17.84 -9.24 6.15
C THR A 142 18.43 -8.29 5.11
N ARG A 143 17.71 -7.20 4.78
CA ARG A 143 18.21 -6.17 3.86
C ARG A 143 19.28 -5.34 4.57
N ARG A 144 20.55 -5.70 4.36
CA ARG A 144 21.79 -5.20 5.02
C ARG A 144 21.93 -3.68 5.24
N HIS A 145 21.11 -2.84 4.61
CA HIS A 145 21.14 -1.38 4.73
C HIS A 145 19.76 -0.72 4.90
N TYR A 146 18.68 -1.51 4.95
CA TYR A 146 17.30 -1.05 4.88
C TYR A 146 16.39 -1.89 5.77
N GLU A 147 16.83 -2.16 7.00
CA GLU A 147 16.01 -2.87 7.97
C GLU A 147 14.74 -2.07 8.25
N VAL A 148 13.59 -2.74 8.19
CA VAL A 148 12.30 -2.13 8.54
C VAL A 148 11.73 -2.85 9.74
N SER A 149 11.66 -2.14 10.87
CA SER A 149 11.10 -2.66 12.11
C SER A 149 9.60 -2.40 12.21
N GLY A 150 8.88 -3.26 12.92
CA GLY A 150 7.46 -3.02 13.22
C GLY A 150 6.49 -3.24 12.06
N VAL A 151 6.91 -3.87 10.96
CA VAL A 151 6.06 -4.11 9.77
C VAL A 151 4.77 -4.84 10.14
N VAL A 152 4.87 -6.00 10.80
CA VAL A 152 3.70 -6.82 11.14
C VAL A 152 2.76 -6.08 12.10
N PRO A 153 3.21 -5.52 13.25
CA PRO A 153 2.35 -4.70 14.09
C PRO A 153 1.69 -3.53 13.35
N ALA A 154 2.40 -2.85 12.45
CA ALA A 154 1.81 -1.74 11.69
C ALA A 154 0.71 -2.21 10.72
N LEU A 155 0.89 -3.36 10.07
CA LEU A 155 -0.12 -3.98 9.23
C LEU A 155 -1.35 -4.44 10.04
N GLU A 156 -1.17 -5.05 11.20
CA GLU A 156 -2.27 -5.42 12.10
C GLU A 156 -3.09 -4.20 12.51
N LEU A 157 -2.41 -3.09 12.85
CA LEU A 157 -3.09 -1.84 13.18
C LEU A 157 -3.83 -1.26 11.97
N ALA A 158 -3.26 -1.32 10.76
CA ALA A 158 -3.94 -0.87 9.54
C ALA A 158 -5.22 -1.67 9.28
N VAL A 159 -5.15 -3.00 9.40
CA VAL A 159 -6.29 -3.91 9.20
C VAL A 159 -7.40 -3.67 10.23
N THR A 160 -7.04 -3.33 11.47
CA THR A 160 -7.99 -3.18 12.58
C THR A 160 -8.52 -1.77 12.79
N GLN A 161 -7.74 -0.73 12.46
CA GLN A 161 -8.06 0.67 12.79
C GLN A 161 -8.27 1.56 11.56
N VAL A 162 -7.96 1.08 10.36
CA VAL A 162 -8.09 1.86 9.12
C VAL A 162 -9.10 1.20 8.18
N SER A 163 -8.75 0.01 7.69
CA SER A 163 -9.58 -0.77 6.78
C SER A 163 -8.92 -2.13 6.53
N PRO A 164 -9.65 -3.26 6.62
CA PRO A 164 -9.08 -4.54 6.21
C PRO A 164 -8.74 -4.60 4.72
N ASP A 165 -9.43 -3.83 3.88
CA ASP A 165 -9.12 -3.70 2.45
C ASP A 165 -7.74 -3.09 2.22
N LEU A 166 -7.52 -1.88 2.74
CA LEU A 166 -6.23 -1.19 2.58
C LEU A 166 -5.11 -1.94 3.32
N GLY A 167 -5.41 -2.50 4.50
CA GLY A 167 -4.46 -3.34 5.24
C GLY A 167 -4.04 -4.58 4.45
N PHE A 168 -4.98 -5.25 3.76
CA PHE A 168 -4.68 -6.41 2.91
C PHE A 168 -3.83 -6.03 1.70
N ARG A 169 -4.17 -4.93 1.00
CA ARG A 169 -3.34 -4.44 -0.12
C ARG A 169 -1.93 -4.10 0.33
N LEU A 170 -1.76 -3.40 1.46
CA LEU A 170 -0.45 -3.08 2.03
C LEU A 170 0.32 -4.34 2.43
N PHE A 171 -0.37 -5.36 2.93
CA PHE A 171 0.22 -6.66 3.23
C PHE A 171 0.74 -7.36 1.96
N LEU A 172 -0.08 -7.48 0.90
CA LEU A 172 0.36 -8.04 -0.38
C LEU A 172 1.56 -7.28 -0.96
N ARG A 173 1.51 -5.94 -0.88
CA ARG A 173 2.61 -5.09 -1.33
C ARG A 173 3.90 -5.35 -0.55
N ALA A 174 3.82 -5.49 0.77
CA ALA A 174 4.97 -5.82 1.60
C ALA A 174 5.52 -7.23 1.31
N MET A 175 4.65 -8.22 1.09
CA MET A 175 5.05 -9.57 0.69
C MET A 175 5.84 -9.56 -0.63
N ALA A 176 5.34 -8.85 -1.64
CA ALA A 176 6.02 -8.65 -2.91
C ALA A 176 7.36 -7.91 -2.72
N GLU A 177 7.36 -6.82 -1.95
CA GLU A 177 8.57 -6.02 -1.72
C GLU A 177 9.66 -6.84 -1.01
N TYR A 178 9.30 -7.69 -0.05
CA TYR A 178 10.26 -8.50 0.70
C TYR A 178 10.47 -9.91 0.14
N TRP A 179 9.89 -10.21 -1.03
CA TRP A 179 10.05 -11.48 -1.73
C TRP A 179 9.74 -12.68 -0.81
N VAL A 180 8.69 -12.56 0.01
CA VAL A 180 8.33 -13.61 0.97
C VAL A 180 7.71 -14.78 0.21
N PRO A 181 8.32 -15.97 0.21
CA PRO A 181 7.81 -17.10 -0.57
C PRO A 181 6.43 -17.54 -0.07
N ILE A 182 5.55 -17.89 -1.01
CA ILE A 182 4.23 -18.47 -0.75
C ILE A 182 4.07 -19.75 -1.58
N ASP A 183 3.20 -20.66 -1.17
CA ASP A 183 2.83 -21.79 -2.03
C ASP A 183 1.56 -21.47 -2.85
N GLN A 184 1.22 -22.36 -3.79
CA GLN A 184 0.05 -22.19 -4.65
C GLN A 184 -1.26 -22.11 -3.83
N ALA A 185 -1.39 -22.94 -2.80
CA ALA A 185 -2.59 -22.96 -1.96
C ALA A 185 -2.76 -21.65 -1.18
N TRP A 186 -1.67 -20.98 -0.84
CA TRP A 186 -1.68 -19.67 -0.21
C TRP A 186 -2.05 -18.56 -1.19
N TYR A 187 -1.49 -18.61 -2.41
CA TYR A 187 -1.87 -17.69 -3.47
C TYR A 187 -3.38 -17.76 -3.77
N GLU A 188 -3.96 -18.96 -3.86
CA GLU A 188 -5.41 -19.16 -4.03
C GLU A 188 -6.25 -18.55 -2.89
N ARG A 189 -5.73 -18.56 -1.65
CA ARG A 189 -6.40 -17.88 -0.52
C ARG A 189 -6.37 -16.37 -0.67
N PHE A 190 -5.30 -15.79 -1.20
CA PHE A 190 -5.24 -14.36 -1.50
C PHE A 190 -6.20 -13.97 -2.61
N GLU A 191 -6.31 -14.79 -3.67
CA GLU A 191 -7.31 -14.58 -4.72
C GLU A 191 -8.73 -14.61 -4.14
N ALA A 192 -9.06 -15.62 -3.33
CA ALA A 192 -10.37 -15.72 -2.69
C ALA A 192 -10.67 -14.54 -1.75
N LEU A 193 -9.68 -13.99 -1.05
CA LEU A 193 -9.84 -12.75 -0.27
C LEU A 193 -10.07 -11.54 -1.17
N GLY A 194 -9.29 -11.40 -2.24
CA GLY A 194 -9.44 -10.32 -3.22
C GLY A 194 -10.81 -10.30 -3.87
N GLU A 195 -11.34 -11.48 -4.25
CA GLU A 195 -12.71 -11.62 -4.76
C GLU A 195 -13.76 -11.14 -3.76
N ARG A 196 -13.58 -11.45 -2.47
CA ARG A 196 -14.50 -11.00 -1.40
C ARG A 196 -14.43 -9.49 -1.17
N PHE A 197 -13.27 -8.85 -1.39
CA PHE A 197 -13.14 -7.39 -1.40
C PHE A 197 -13.69 -6.73 -2.68
N GLY A 198 -13.98 -7.54 -3.71
CA GLY A 198 -14.46 -7.09 -5.01
C GLY A 198 -13.34 -6.60 -5.93
N TYR A 199 -12.12 -7.10 -5.77
CA TYR A 199 -11.01 -6.80 -6.67
C TYR A 199 -11.21 -7.41 -8.05
N GLY A 200 -10.56 -6.80 -9.05
CA GLY A 200 -10.41 -7.42 -10.36
C GLY A 200 -9.54 -8.68 -10.30
N PRO A 201 -9.69 -9.58 -11.29
CA PRO A 201 -9.01 -10.89 -11.30
C PRO A 201 -7.48 -10.78 -11.38
N LEU A 202 -6.92 -9.62 -11.73
CA LEU A 202 -5.48 -9.41 -11.87
C LEU A 202 -4.86 -8.66 -10.69
N HIS A 203 -5.64 -8.31 -9.66
CA HIS A 203 -5.13 -7.52 -8.54
C HIS A 203 -4.07 -8.27 -7.72
N VAL A 204 -4.28 -9.57 -7.49
CA VAL A 204 -3.37 -10.42 -6.70
C VAL A 204 -2.20 -10.95 -7.54
N VAL A 205 -2.23 -10.80 -8.87
CA VAL A 205 -1.17 -11.31 -9.77
C VAL A 205 0.20 -10.71 -9.45
N ASP A 206 0.25 -9.51 -8.88
CA ASP A 206 1.50 -8.86 -8.47
C ASP A 206 2.27 -9.63 -7.37
N VAL A 207 1.65 -10.63 -6.70
CA VAL A 207 2.33 -11.56 -5.79
C VAL A 207 2.48 -12.98 -6.35
N ALA A 208 1.97 -13.28 -7.55
CA ALA A 208 2.03 -14.63 -8.13
C ALA A 208 3.46 -15.15 -8.27
N PHE A 209 4.41 -14.29 -8.63
CA PHE A 209 5.83 -14.67 -8.78
C PHE A 209 6.46 -15.23 -7.49
N LEU A 210 5.85 -15.00 -6.32
CA LEU A 210 6.31 -15.52 -5.04
C LEU A 210 6.12 -17.04 -4.92
N THR A 211 5.21 -17.64 -5.71
CA THR A 211 5.04 -19.10 -5.76
C THR A 211 6.29 -19.80 -6.30
N ASP A 212 6.96 -19.17 -7.26
CA ASP A 212 8.14 -19.73 -7.93
C ASP A 212 9.38 -19.74 -7.02
N LEU A 213 9.35 -18.98 -5.91
CA LEU A 213 10.44 -18.96 -4.93
C LEU A 213 10.47 -20.22 -4.05
N THR A 214 9.37 -20.94 -3.93
CA THR A 214 9.29 -22.19 -3.14
C THR A 214 9.78 -23.42 -3.90
N THR A 215 9.94 -23.32 -5.22
CA THR A 215 10.33 -24.44 -6.10
C THR A 215 11.85 -24.53 -6.33
N ARG A 216 12.67 -23.81 -5.54
CA ARG A 216 14.13 -23.74 -5.68
C ARG A 216 14.89 -24.41 -4.54
#